data_AF-A0A936N5X6-F1
#
_entry.id   AF-A0A936N5X6-F1
#
_cell.length_a   1.000
_cell.length_b   1.000
_cell.length_c   1.000
_cell.angle_alpha   90.00
_cell.angle_beta   90.00
_cell.angle_gamma   90.00
#
_symmetry.space_group_name_H-M   'P 1'
#
loop_
_entity.id
_entity.type
_entity.pdbx_description
1 polymer ?
#
loop_
_entity_poly.entity_id
_entity_poly.type
_entity_poly.pdbx_seq_one_letter_code
_entity_poly.pdbx_strand_id
1 'polypeptide(L)'
;MEKPTETLSNDKIIASNSSGMPIWIQILGLCITVVSIIYCLNARTWEEIIKYVSYVASGLFIVFFLIIVTSVLRSGITKNDFKSFVYALPLVILLLFFMGLSNYSLFVGIKDIFLWIMSPSLSKTSTVILTSIFTLGLGSALFYFRLRMRTIYGLTEAAIGIVVAGNRALSQIDQFVSTDFYLAILTASVYLIVRGFDNIHQGLIKEPIDPYGKKLFVFLQRRIPM
;
A
#
# COMPACT_ATOMS: atom_id res chain seq x y z
N MET A 1 -46.18 6.73 -32.37
CA MET A 1 -44.83 7.19 -32.79
C MET A 1 -44.16 7.78 -31.57
N GLU A 2 -43.47 6.93 -30.80
CA GLU A 2 -42.70 7.35 -29.62
C GLU A 2 -41.31 7.79 -30.06
N LYS A 3 -40.88 8.98 -29.60
CA LYS A 3 -39.53 9.49 -29.84
C LYS A 3 -38.53 8.75 -28.95
N PRO A 4 -37.43 8.20 -29.49
CA PRO A 4 -36.36 7.62 -28.68
C PRO A 4 -35.67 8.75 -27.89
N THR A 5 -35.72 8.62 -26.57
CA THR A 5 -35.30 9.60 -25.57
C THR A 5 -33.84 9.37 -25.17
N GLU A 6 -32.95 10.30 -25.55
CA GLU A 6 -31.82 10.90 -24.81
C GLU A 6 -30.96 10.11 -23.77
N THR A 7 -30.94 8.78 -23.74
CA THR A 7 -30.14 8.03 -22.76
C THR A 7 -28.64 7.94 -23.08
N LEU A 8 -28.19 8.30 -24.29
CA LEU A 8 -26.79 8.19 -24.72
C LEU A 8 -25.88 9.37 -24.30
N SER A 9 -26.44 10.44 -23.72
CA SER A 9 -25.70 11.65 -23.35
C SER A 9 -25.00 11.53 -21.98
N ASN A 10 -25.62 10.84 -21.00
CA ASN A 10 -25.11 10.80 -19.63
C ASN A 10 -23.91 9.85 -19.42
N ASP A 11 -23.77 8.80 -20.24
CA ASP A 11 -22.63 7.87 -20.11
C ASP A 11 -21.30 8.51 -20.52
N LYS A 12 -21.31 9.52 -21.40
CA LYS A 12 -20.09 10.26 -21.78
C LYS A 12 -19.61 11.22 -20.70
N ILE A 13 -20.50 11.72 -19.85
CA ILE A 13 -20.14 12.66 -18.78
C ILE A 13 -19.56 11.91 -17.57
N ILE A 14 -19.98 10.67 -17.32
CA ILE A 14 -19.45 9.84 -16.23
C ILE A 14 -18.05 9.28 -16.55
N ALA A 15 -17.72 9.10 -17.83
CA ALA A 15 -16.42 8.59 -18.26
C ALA A 15 -15.26 9.60 -18.12
N SER A 16 -15.51 10.91 -18.00
CA SER A 16 -14.45 11.93 -17.91
C SER A 16 -13.99 12.24 -16.48
N ASN A 17 -14.70 11.76 -15.47
CA ASN A 17 -14.32 11.90 -14.06
C ASN A 17 -13.55 10.68 -13.53
N SER A 18 -12.75 10.04 -14.39
CA SER A 18 -11.71 9.14 -13.90
C SER A 18 -10.76 10.00 -13.08
N SER A 19 -10.80 9.81 -11.76
CA SER A 19 -10.02 10.55 -10.76
C SER A 19 -8.53 10.25 -10.90
N GLY A 20 -7.95 10.63 -12.03
CA GLY A 20 -6.53 10.55 -12.30
C GLY A 20 -5.80 11.39 -11.28
N MET A 21 -4.74 10.83 -10.70
CA MET A 21 -3.85 11.60 -9.83
C MET A 21 -3.33 12.80 -10.63
N PRO A 22 -3.35 14.04 -10.07
CA PRO A 22 -2.84 15.21 -10.78
C PRO A 22 -1.44 14.95 -11.36
N ILE A 23 -1.21 15.38 -12.59
CA ILE A 23 0.03 15.11 -13.35
C ILE A 23 1.28 15.51 -12.55
N TRP A 24 1.22 16.64 -11.82
CA TRP A 24 2.33 17.12 -11.00
C TRP A 24 2.71 16.16 -9.85
N ILE A 25 1.75 15.41 -9.27
CA ILE A 25 2.05 14.39 -8.24
C ILE A 25 2.78 13.20 -8.87
N GLN A 26 2.39 12.81 -10.09
CA GLN A 26 3.05 11.71 -10.81
C GLN A 26 4.49 12.08 -11.16
N ILE A 27 4.72 13.31 -11.63
CA ILE A 27 6.06 13.84 -11.91
C ILE A 27 6.89 13.87 -10.63
N LEU A 28 6.34 14.40 -9.52
CA LEU A 28 7.03 14.44 -8.23
C LEU A 28 7.42 13.03 -7.74
N GLY A 29 6.50 12.06 -7.82
CA GLY A 29 6.76 10.67 -7.45
C GLY A 29 7.86 10.02 -8.31
N LEU A 30 7.85 10.30 -9.62
CA LEU A 30 8.91 9.83 -10.53
C LEU A 30 10.27 10.46 -10.17
N CYS A 31 10.32 11.77 -9.91
CA CYS A 31 11.55 12.46 -9.50
C CYS A 31 12.11 11.88 -8.20
N ILE A 32 11.28 11.69 -7.18
CA ILE A 32 11.69 11.08 -5.90
C ILE A 32 12.24 9.68 -6.12
N THR A 33 11.57 8.89 -6.97
CA THR A 33 12.01 7.52 -7.29
C THR A 33 13.37 7.51 -7.98
N VAL A 34 13.57 8.36 -8.99
CA VAL A 34 14.85 8.47 -9.72
C VAL A 34 15.97 8.90 -8.79
N VAL A 35 15.75 9.93 -7.96
CA VAL A 35 16.75 10.40 -6.98
C VAL A 35 17.08 9.30 -5.98
N SER A 36 16.09 8.55 -5.51
CA SER A 36 16.29 7.44 -4.56
C SER A 36 17.08 6.31 -5.19
N ILE A 37 16.84 5.99 -6.47
CA ILE A 37 17.62 4.97 -7.21
C ILE A 37 19.07 5.42 -7.35
N ILE A 38 19.32 6.67 -7.77
CA ILE A 38 20.69 7.21 -7.90
C ILE A 38 21.41 7.16 -6.54
N TYR A 39 20.72 7.58 -5.46
CA TYR A 39 21.26 7.48 -4.11
C TYR A 39 21.60 6.03 -3.73
N CYS A 40 20.67 5.09 -3.96
CA CYS A 40 20.86 3.68 -3.63
C CYS A 40 22.04 3.07 -4.39
N LEU A 41 22.21 3.40 -5.67
CA LEU A 41 23.32 2.92 -6.49
C LEU A 41 24.68 3.43 -5.99
N ASN A 42 24.72 4.63 -5.41
CA ASN A 42 25.95 5.21 -4.87
C ASN A 42 26.24 4.75 -3.42
N ALA A 43 25.20 4.45 -2.64
CA ALA A 43 25.31 4.17 -1.21
C ALA A 43 25.36 2.68 -0.84
N ARG A 44 25.09 1.77 -1.78
CA ARG A 44 24.98 0.31 -1.54
C ARG A 44 25.82 -0.49 -2.52
N THR A 45 26.24 -1.67 -2.09
CA THR A 45 26.97 -2.60 -2.96
C THR A 45 26.01 -3.30 -3.93
N TRP A 46 26.52 -3.71 -5.10
CA TRP A 46 25.72 -4.45 -6.08
C TRP A 46 25.16 -5.77 -5.53
N GLU A 47 25.89 -6.42 -4.63
CA GLU A 47 25.43 -7.65 -3.97
C GLU A 47 24.19 -7.41 -3.12
N GLU A 48 24.18 -6.35 -2.30
CA GLU A 48 23.01 -5.98 -1.49
C GLU A 48 21.82 -5.64 -2.39
N ILE A 49 22.06 -4.85 -3.43
CA ILE A 49 21.00 -4.45 -4.37
C ILE A 49 20.36 -5.69 -5.00
N ILE A 50 21.17 -6.61 -5.57
CA ILE A 50 20.65 -7.82 -6.21
C ILE A 50 19.88 -8.68 -5.20
N LYS A 51 20.43 -8.88 -4.00
CA LYS A 51 19.79 -9.67 -2.94
C LYS A 51 18.41 -9.11 -2.57
N TYR A 52 18.31 -7.83 -2.21
CA TYR A 52 17.05 -7.27 -1.76
C TYR A 52 16.05 -7.03 -2.90
N VAL A 53 16.52 -6.63 -4.09
CA VAL A 53 15.65 -6.52 -5.28
C VAL A 53 15.06 -7.90 -5.63
N SER A 54 15.83 -8.97 -5.52
CA SER A 54 15.32 -10.34 -5.76
C SER A 54 14.26 -10.77 -4.74
N TYR A 55 14.38 -10.37 -3.46
CA TYR A 55 13.34 -10.63 -2.45
C TYR A 55 12.04 -9.89 -2.74
N VAL A 56 12.11 -8.61 -3.12
CA VAL A 56 10.91 -7.85 -3.50
C VAL A 56 10.31 -8.39 -4.80
N ALA A 57 11.13 -8.65 -5.80
CA ALA A 57 10.70 -9.17 -7.10
C ALA A 57 10.07 -10.57 -6.99
N SER A 58 10.61 -11.46 -6.15
CA SER A 58 10.04 -12.79 -5.91
C SER A 58 8.69 -12.71 -5.19
N GLY A 59 8.54 -11.85 -4.19
CA GLY A 59 7.24 -11.60 -3.55
C GLY A 59 6.19 -11.10 -4.53
N LEU A 60 6.54 -10.11 -5.36
CA LEU A 60 5.65 -9.62 -6.42
C LEU A 60 5.35 -10.70 -7.47
N PHE A 61 6.35 -11.50 -7.86
CA PHE A 61 6.16 -12.60 -8.80
C PHE A 61 5.13 -13.61 -8.30
N ILE A 62 5.17 -13.98 -7.02
CA ILE A 62 4.17 -14.89 -6.42
C ILE A 62 2.76 -14.28 -6.53
N VAL A 63 2.60 -12.99 -6.23
CA VAL A 63 1.29 -12.30 -6.35
C VAL A 63 0.79 -12.32 -7.79
N PHE A 64 1.64 -11.96 -8.76
CA PHE A 64 1.29 -12.00 -10.18
C PHE A 64 0.95 -13.42 -10.64
N PHE A 65 1.74 -14.41 -10.23
CA PHE A 65 1.49 -15.81 -10.54
C PHE A 65 0.13 -16.27 -10.01
N LEU A 66 -0.24 -15.92 -8.77
CA LEU A 66 -1.55 -16.24 -8.21
C LEU A 66 -2.70 -15.57 -8.97
N ILE A 67 -2.53 -14.30 -9.39
CA ILE A 67 -3.51 -13.60 -10.23
C ILE A 67 -3.69 -14.34 -11.57
N ILE A 68 -2.60 -14.77 -12.18
CA ILE A 68 -2.65 -15.52 -13.45
C ILE A 68 -3.35 -16.86 -13.25
N VAL A 69 -2.94 -17.65 -12.24
CA VAL A 69 -3.54 -18.96 -11.94
C VAL A 69 -5.04 -18.82 -11.67
N THR A 70 -5.47 -17.84 -10.87
CA THR A 70 -6.89 -17.62 -10.59
C THR A 70 -7.69 -17.16 -11.80
N SER A 71 -7.11 -16.32 -12.67
CA SER A 71 -7.71 -15.92 -13.94
C SER A 71 -7.89 -17.11 -14.88
N VAL A 72 -6.85 -17.93 -14.98
CA VAL A 72 -6.80 -19.18 -15.76
C VAL A 72 -7.86 -20.17 -15.29
N LEU A 73 -7.95 -20.43 -13.98
CA LEU A 73 -8.93 -21.34 -13.40
C LEU A 73 -10.37 -20.89 -13.65
N ARG A 74 -10.60 -19.58 -13.79
CA ARG A 74 -11.94 -19.01 -14.02
C ARG A 74 -12.37 -19.03 -15.49
N SER A 75 -11.44 -18.75 -16.41
CA SER A 75 -11.77 -18.53 -17.82
C SER A 75 -11.43 -19.73 -18.72
N GLY A 76 -10.65 -20.70 -18.22
CA GLY A 76 -10.01 -21.73 -19.05
C GLY A 76 -8.81 -21.17 -19.83
N ILE A 77 -7.91 -22.04 -20.30
CA ILE A 77 -6.74 -21.65 -21.11
C ILE A 77 -6.97 -22.04 -22.57
N THR A 78 -6.89 -21.07 -23.48
CA THR A 78 -6.70 -21.40 -24.91
C THR A 78 -5.21 -21.50 -25.24
N LYS A 79 -4.84 -22.27 -26.26
CA LYS A 79 -3.43 -22.38 -26.72
C LYS A 79 -2.80 -21.02 -27.06
N ASN A 80 -3.60 -20.06 -27.52
CA ASN A 80 -3.13 -18.72 -27.86
C ASN A 80 -2.82 -17.89 -26.61
N ASP A 81 -3.61 -18.03 -25.54
CA ASP A 81 -3.34 -17.35 -24.27
C ASP A 81 -2.01 -17.81 -23.66
N PHE A 82 -1.73 -19.12 -23.74
CA PHE A 82 -0.47 -19.67 -23.25
C PHE A 82 0.74 -19.11 -24.00
N LYS A 83 0.66 -18.99 -25.33
CA LYS A 83 1.73 -18.37 -26.13
C LYS A 83 1.94 -16.90 -25.74
N SER A 84 0.86 -16.12 -25.65
CA SER A 84 0.93 -14.71 -25.23
C SER A 84 1.56 -14.57 -23.84
N PHE A 85 1.25 -15.48 -22.91
CA PHE A 85 1.85 -15.52 -21.58
C PHE A 85 3.36 -15.76 -21.64
N VAL A 86 3.81 -16.77 -22.40
CA VAL A 86 5.24 -17.08 -22.55
C VAL A 86 6.01 -15.91 -23.18
N TYR A 87 5.43 -15.24 -24.19
CA TYR A 87 6.05 -14.05 -24.79
C TYR A 87 6.06 -12.83 -23.86
N ALA A 88 5.09 -12.70 -22.96
CA ALA A 88 5.04 -11.62 -21.98
C ALA A 88 5.99 -11.85 -20.79
N LEU A 89 6.40 -13.08 -20.52
CA LEU A 89 7.17 -13.45 -19.33
C LEU A 89 8.51 -12.68 -19.19
N PRO A 90 9.34 -12.49 -20.24
CA PRO A 90 10.55 -11.68 -20.13
C PRO A 90 10.26 -10.23 -19.77
N LEU A 91 9.20 -9.64 -20.35
CA LEU A 91 8.78 -8.28 -20.05
C LEU A 91 8.29 -8.16 -18.60
N VAL A 92 7.53 -9.14 -18.11
CA VAL A 92 7.08 -9.19 -16.72
C VAL A 92 8.27 -9.27 -15.77
N ILE A 93 9.25 -10.13 -16.04
CA ILE A 93 10.47 -10.23 -15.21
C ILE A 93 11.22 -8.90 -15.18
N LEU A 94 11.37 -8.24 -16.33
CA LEU A 94 12.02 -6.93 -16.41
C LEU A 94 11.27 -5.87 -15.61
N LEU A 95 9.94 -5.82 -15.73
CA LEU A 95 9.09 -4.90 -14.96
C LEU A 95 9.20 -5.16 -13.45
N LEU A 96 9.17 -6.44 -13.04
CA LEU A 96 9.31 -6.83 -11.64
C LEU A 96 10.68 -6.43 -11.07
N PHE A 97 11.74 -6.54 -11.87
CA PHE A 97 13.07 -6.08 -11.48
C PHE A 97 13.09 -4.56 -11.24
N PHE A 98 12.56 -3.76 -12.16
CA PHE A 98 12.49 -2.30 -11.99
C PHE A 98 11.58 -1.88 -10.82
N MET A 99 10.46 -2.57 -10.62
CA MET A 99 9.61 -2.35 -9.45
C MET A 99 10.32 -2.73 -8.16
N GLY A 100 11.07 -3.83 -8.14
CA GLY A 100 11.89 -4.24 -6.99
C GLY A 100 12.98 -3.21 -6.67
N LEU A 101 13.69 -2.72 -7.70
CA LEU A 101 14.71 -1.68 -7.56
C LEU A 101 14.13 -0.38 -7.02
N SER A 102 13.01 0.07 -7.57
CA SER A 102 12.32 1.28 -7.11
C SER A 102 11.91 1.17 -5.63
N ASN A 103 11.24 0.08 -5.24
CA ASN A 103 10.80 -0.14 -3.87
C ASN A 103 11.96 -0.26 -2.89
N TYR A 104 13.00 -1.02 -3.24
CA TYR A 104 14.20 -1.15 -2.41
C TYR A 104 14.90 0.20 -2.21
N SER A 105 15.05 0.98 -3.29
CA SER A 105 15.71 2.29 -3.24
C SER A 105 14.97 3.28 -2.34
N LEU A 106 13.64 3.32 -2.41
CA LEU A 106 12.81 4.13 -1.52
C LEU A 106 12.97 3.69 -0.06
N PHE A 107 12.96 2.39 0.20
CA PHE A 107 13.12 1.85 1.54
C PHE A 107 14.50 2.18 2.13
N VAL A 108 15.57 2.05 1.35
CA VAL A 108 16.93 2.43 1.75
C VAL A 108 17.01 3.91 2.09
N GLY A 109 16.47 4.78 1.24
CA GLY A 109 16.44 6.23 1.50
C GLY A 109 15.71 6.57 2.80
N ILE A 110 14.55 5.96 3.05
CA ILE A 110 13.80 6.14 4.31
C ILE A 110 14.62 5.64 5.51
N LYS A 111 15.23 4.46 5.39
CA LYS A 111 16.05 3.86 6.45
C LYS A 111 17.25 4.75 6.80
N ASP A 112 17.94 5.27 5.80
CA ASP A 112 19.14 6.10 6.02
C ASP A 112 18.78 7.48 6.59
N ILE A 113 17.68 8.09 6.12
CA ILE A 113 17.14 9.31 6.74
C ILE A 113 16.79 9.05 8.22
N PHE A 114 16.15 7.91 8.51
CA PHE A 114 15.82 7.54 9.88
C PHE A 114 17.07 7.36 10.75
N LEU A 115 18.08 6.63 10.26
CA LEU A 115 19.35 6.45 10.97
C LEU A 115 20.10 7.77 11.17
N TRP A 116 20.04 8.67 10.19
CA TRP A 116 20.62 10.00 10.30
C TRP A 116 19.92 10.86 11.36
N ILE A 117 18.59 10.84 11.42
CA ILE A 117 17.79 11.52 12.45
C ILE A 117 18.13 10.98 13.85
N MET A 118 18.38 9.67 13.97
CA MET A 118 18.77 9.02 15.21
C MET A 118 20.26 9.17 15.56
N SER A 119 21.07 9.73 14.66
CA SER A 119 22.50 9.88 14.89
C SER A 119 22.77 10.89 16.02
N PRO A 120 23.80 10.65 16.86
CA PRO A 120 24.16 11.55 17.96
C PRO A 120 24.70 12.92 17.50
N SER A 121 24.87 13.11 16.18
CA SER A 121 25.37 14.34 15.58
C SER A 121 24.36 15.50 15.64
N LEU A 122 23.07 15.21 15.79
CA LEU A 122 22.03 16.23 15.87
C LEU A 122 21.89 16.73 17.31
N SER A 123 21.76 18.06 17.47
CA SER A 123 21.41 18.64 18.76
C SER A 123 20.03 18.11 19.20
N LYS A 124 19.85 17.86 20.50
CA LYS A 124 18.56 17.39 21.04
C LYS A 124 17.40 18.29 20.60
N THR A 125 17.62 19.60 20.56
CA THR A 125 16.63 20.60 20.10
C THR A 125 16.28 20.41 18.63
N SER A 126 17.28 20.21 17.75
CA SER A 126 17.05 19.95 16.32
C SER A 126 16.27 18.66 16.10
N THR A 127 16.59 17.58 16.82
CA THR A 127 15.87 16.31 16.72
C THR A 127 14.42 16.46 17.14
N VAL A 128 14.13 17.18 18.23
CA VAL A 128 12.75 17.44 18.68
C VAL A 128 11.98 18.24 17.65
N ILE A 129 12.57 19.30 17.09
CA ILE A 129 11.91 20.14 16.07
C ILE A 129 11.63 19.32 14.80
N LEU A 130 12.63 18.60 14.29
CA LEU A 130 12.48 17.75 13.10
C LEU A 130 11.43 16.67 13.30
N THR A 131 11.46 15.99 14.46
CA THR A 131 10.48 14.97 14.79
C THR A 131 9.07 15.57 14.87
N SER A 132 8.92 16.75 15.48
CA SER A 132 7.62 17.44 15.59
C SER A 132 7.06 17.83 14.22
N ILE A 133 7.89 18.40 13.34
CA ILE A 133 7.50 18.75 11.96
C ILE A 133 7.09 17.49 11.19
N PHE A 134 7.89 16.42 11.29
CA PHE A 134 7.61 15.15 10.62
C PHE A 134 6.32 14.50 11.14
N THR A 135 6.12 14.45 12.45
CA THR A 135 4.89 13.93 13.07
C THR A 135 3.67 14.75 12.65
N LEU A 136 3.77 16.08 12.61
CA LEU A 136 2.69 16.94 12.16
C LEU A 136 2.35 16.72 10.68
N GLY A 137 3.38 16.66 9.82
CA GLY A 137 3.21 16.42 8.39
C GLY A 137 2.60 15.06 8.09
N LEU A 138 3.14 14.01 8.72
CA LEU A 138 2.65 12.64 8.57
C LEU A 138 1.24 12.49 9.15
N GLY A 139 0.96 13.10 10.31
CA GLY A 139 -0.38 13.13 10.91
C GLY A 139 -1.39 13.83 10.00
N SER A 140 -1.02 14.96 9.40
CA SER A 140 -1.87 15.71 8.45
C SER A 140 -2.12 14.91 7.16
N ALA A 141 -1.08 14.26 6.62
CA ALA A 141 -1.19 13.41 5.44
C ALA A 141 -2.09 12.19 5.70
N LEU A 142 -1.92 11.51 6.84
CA LEU A 142 -2.78 10.39 7.24
C LEU A 142 -4.22 10.85 7.50
N PHE A 143 -4.42 12.05 8.06
CA PHE A 143 -5.75 12.61 8.24
C PHE A 143 -6.45 12.89 6.90
N TYR A 144 -5.73 13.47 5.94
CA TYR A 144 -6.24 13.68 4.58
C TYR A 144 -6.55 12.35 3.89
N PHE A 145 -5.65 11.36 4.02
CA PHE A 145 -5.85 10.01 3.50
C PHE A 145 -7.10 9.35 4.11
N ARG A 146 -7.29 9.47 5.42
CA ARG A 146 -8.48 8.98 6.14
C ARG A 146 -9.76 9.64 5.62
N LEU A 147 -9.71 10.92 5.24
CA LEU A 147 -10.88 11.63 4.71
C LEU A 147 -11.29 11.09 3.34
N ARG A 148 -10.33 10.71 2.50
CA ARG A 148 -10.56 10.31 1.10
C ARG A 148 -10.74 8.79 0.90
N MET A 149 -10.03 7.97 1.67
CA MET A 149 -9.98 6.50 1.51
C MET A 149 -10.18 5.82 2.87
N ARG A 150 -11.31 6.14 3.51
CA ARG A 150 -11.61 5.72 4.88
C ARG A 150 -11.63 4.19 5.03
N THR A 151 -12.11 3.48 4.01
CA THR A 151 -12.20 2.01 4.03
C THR A 151 -10.81 1.37 4.02
N ILE A 152 -9.93 1.84 3.14
CA ILE A 152 -8.55 1.34 3.03
C ILE A 152 -7.78 1.68 4.31
N TYR A 153 -7.94 2.90 4.81
CA TYR A 153 -7.31 3.32 6.07
C TYR A 153 -7.74 2.42 7.23
N GLY A 154 -9.04 2.15 7.39
CA GLY A 154 -9.54 1.25 8.42
C GLY A 154 -9.01 -0.18 8.31
N LEU A 155 -8.91 -0.71 7.08
CA LEU A 155 -8.31 -2.02 6.84
C LEU A 155 -6.82 -2.04 7.24
N THR A 156 -6.07 -0.99 6.94
CA THR A 156 -4.65 -0.89 7.33
C THR A 156 -4.48 -0.78 8.84
N GLU A 157 -5.34 -0.04 9.56
CA GLU A 157 -5.30 0.03 11.02
C GLU A 157 -5.55 -1.35 11.65
N ALA A 158 -6.55 -2.08 11.17
CA ALA A 158 -6.84 -3.43 11.65
C ALA A 158 -5.69 -4.41 11.36
N ALA A 159 -5.14 -4.37 10.15
CA ALA A 159 -4.00 -5.22 9.78
C ALA A 159 -2.76 -4.93 10.63
N ILE A 160 -2.42 -3.64 10.83
CA ILE A 160 -1.29 -3.24 11.68
C ILE A 160 -1.53 -3.68 13.13
N GLY A 161 -2.74 -3.50 13.66
CA GLY A 161 -3.09 -3.95 15.01
C GLY A 161 -2.84 -5.45 15.21
N ILE A 162 -3.25 -6.28 14.23
CA ILE A 162 -3.01 -7.73 14.23
C ILE A 162 -1.52 -8.06 14.13
N VAL A 163 -0.79 -7.43 13.20
CA VAL A 163 0.65 -7.68 13.00
C VAL A 163 1.45 -7.31 14.26
N VAL A 164 1.14 -6.16 14.87
CA VAL A 164 1.80 -5.72 16.11
C VAL A 164 1.51 -6.68 17.26
N ALA A 165 0.25 -7.12 17.40
CA ALA A 165 -0.11 -8.10 18.43
C ALA A 165 0.61 -9.44 18.22
N GLY A 166 0.62 -9.94 16.98
CA GLY A 166 1.27 -11.20 16.62
C GLY A 166 2.79 -11.17 16.79
N ASN A 167 3.46 -10.11 16.31
CA ASN A 167 4.90 -9.96 16.47
C ASN A 167 5.29 -9.89 17.95
N ARG A 168 4.48 -9.22 18.79
CA ARG A 168 4.74 -9.18 20.23
C ARG A 168 4.52 -10.51 20.92
N ALA A 169 3.47 -11.24 20.56
CA ALA A 169 3.25 -12.59 21.06
C ALA A 169 4.43 -13.54 20.76
N LEU A 170 5.05 -13.41 19.58
CA LEU A 170 6.23 -14.20 19.20
C LEU A 170 7.50 -13.75 19.92
N SER A 171 7.75 -12.44 20.02
CA SER A 171 8.98 -11.90 20.64
C SER A 171 9.09 -12.14 22.15
N GLN A 172 7.98 -12.43 22.82
CA GLN A 172 7.95 -12.64 24.27
C GLN A 172 8.33 -14.05 24.71
N ILE A 173 8.52 -14.97 23.76
CA ILE A 173 9.03 -16.32 24.09
C ILE A 173 10.44 -16.21 24.71
N ASP A 174 11.21 -15.15 24.39
CA ASP A 174 12.63 -15.06 24.75
C ASP A 174 13.03 -13.87 25.64
N GLN A 175 12.11 -12.96 26.03
CA GLN A 175 12.48 -11.74 26.79
C GLN A 175 11.53 -11.44 27.97
N PHE A 176 12.12 -11.14 29.14
CA PHE A 176 11.46 -10.62 30.34
C PHE A 176 10.94 -9.19 30.12
N VAL A 177 9.93 -9.04 29.28
CA VAL A 177 9.20 -7.78 29.09
C VAL A 177 8.25 -7.57 30.26
N SER A 178 8.17 -6.35 30.81
CA SER A 178 7.24 -6.05 31.91
C SER A 178 5.79 -6.26 31.48
N THR A 179 4.97 -6.81 32.39
CA THR A 179 3.54 -7.07 32.15
C THR A 179 2.79 -5.79 31.73
N ASP A 180 3.17 -4.64 32.27
CA ASP A 180 2.58 -3.34 31.93
C ASP A 180 2.81 -2.95 30.47
N PHE A 181 4.01 -3.21 29.94
CA PHE A 181 4.32 -2.93 28.54
C PHE A 181 3.54 -3.85 27.60
N TYR A 182 3.36 -5.11 27.99
CA TYR A 182 2.52 -6.04 27.23
C TYR A 182 1.06 -5.59 27.19
N LEU A 183 0.49 -5.24 28.35
CA LEU A 183 -0.87 -4.72 28.43
C LEU A 183 -1.05 -3.44 27.61
N ALA A 184 -0.06 -2.54 27.63
CA ALA A 184 -0.09 -1.32 26.83
C ALA A 184 -0.12 -1.63 25.32
N ILE A 185 0.73 -2.55 24.84
CA ILE A 185 0.73 -2.89 23.41
C ILE A 185 -0.52 -3.66 23.02
N LEU A 186 -0.98 -4.61 23.83
CA LEU A 186 -2.20 -5.36 23.57
C LEU A 186 -3.40 -4.41 23.48
N THR A 187 -3.51 -3.45 24.41
CA THR A 187 -4.56 -2.44 24.40
C THR A 187 -4.47 -1.56 23.15
N ALA A 188 -3.26 -1.11 22.78
CA ALA A 188 -3.05 -0.32 21.56
C ALA A 188 -3.44 -1.10 20.30
N SER A 189 -3.07 -2.39 20.20
CA SER A 189 -3.44 -3.26 19.10
C SER A 189 -4.95 -3.47 18.99
N VAL A 190 -5.63 -3.78 20.10
CA VAL A 190 -7.09 -3.94 20.13
C VAL A 190 -7.78 -2.63 19.74
N TYR A 191 -7.31 -1.50 20.27
CA TYR A 191 -7.84 -0.18 19.92
C TYR A 191 -7.70 0.12 18.43
N LEU A 192 -6.54 -0.19 17.81
CA LEU A 192 -6.32 -0.03 16.38
C LEU A 192 -7.29 -0.89 15.55
N ILE A 193 -7.55 -2.14 15.96
CA ILE A 193 -8.49 -3.03 15.28
C ILE A 193 -9.91 -2.47 15.35
N VAL A 194 -10.38 -2.10 16.54
CA VAL A 194 -11.73 -1.55 16.75
C VAL A 194 -11.93 -0.27 15.94
N ARG A 195 -10.96 0.65 16.00
CA ARG A 195 -11.00 1.90 15.23
C ARG A 195 -10.94 1.64 13.72
N GLY A 196 -10.16 0.65 13.30
CA GLY A 196 -10.09 0.22 11.91
C GLY A 196 -11.45 -0.27 11.39
N PHE A 197 -12.16 -1.08 12.17
CA PHE A 197 -13.51 -1.53 11.83
C PHE A 197 -14.54 -0.41 11.81
N ASP A 198 -14.47 0.55 12.74
CA ASP A 198 -15.32 1.75 12.71
C ASP A 198 -15.09 2.57 11.43
N ASN A 199 -13.83 2.76 11.03
CA ASN A 199 -13.50 3.44 9.78
C ASN A 199 -14.04 2.67 8.55
N ILE A 200 -13.94 1.33 8.53
CA ILE A 200 -14.53 0.51 7.46
C ILE A 200 -16.06 0.69 7.42
N HIS A 201 -16.72 0.56 8.57
CA HIS A 201 -18.18 0.71 8.69
C HIS A 201 -18.65 2.08 8.21
N GLN A 202 -18.02 3.15 8.69
CA GLN A 202 -18.33 4.51 8.26
C GLN A 202 -18.00 4.75 6.78
N GLY A 203 -16.96 4.11 6.24
CA GLY A 203 -16.62 4.21 4.82
C GLY A 203 -17.66 3.56 3.91
N LEU A 204 -18.41 2.57 4.42
CA LEU A 204 -19.49 1.89 3.71
C LEU A 204 -20.82 2.64 3.77
N ILE A 205 -21.09 3.37 4.86
CA ILE A 205 -22.41 3.99 5.12
C ILE A 205 -22.45 5.49 4.79
N LYS A 206 -21.35 6.22 4.99
CA LYS A 206 -21.38 7.69 4.94
C LYS A 206 -21.35 8.21 3.49
N GLU A 207 -22.27 9.09 3.14
CA GLU A 207 -22.24 9.81 1.85
C GLU A 207 -21.24 10.99 1.88
N PRO A 208 -20.44 11.22 0.83
CA PRO A 208 -20.33 10.39 -0.38
C PRO A 208 -19.64 9.06 -0.10
N ILE A 209 -20.22 7.97 -0.60
CA ILE A 209 -19.68 6.61 -0.43
C ILE A 209 -18.26 6.57 -1.01
N ASP A 210 -17.31 6.12 -0.19
CA ASP A 210 -15.93 5.92 -0.62
C ASP A 210 -15.91 5.04 -1.90
N PRO A 211 -15.28 5.48 -3.00
CA PRO A 211 -15.27 4.72 -4.25
C PRO A 211 -14.73 3.30 -4.08
N TYR A 212 -13.84 3.07 -3.10
CA TYR A 212 -13.33 1.74 -2.77
C TYR A 212 -14.29 0.96 -1.87
N GLY A 213 -14.97 1.63 -0.93
CA GLY A 213 -16.03 1.04 -0.12
C GLY A 213 -17.17 0.50 -0.99
N LYS A 214 -17.59 1.25 -2.01
CA LYS A 214 -18.60 0.80 -2.99
C LYS A 214 -18.17 -0.46 -3.73
N LYS A 215 -16.92 -0.53 -4.19
CA LYS A 215 -16.38 -1.72 -4.88
C LYS A 215 -16.33 -2.94 -3.94
N LEU A 216 -15.91 -2.75 -2.69
CA LEU A 216 -15.87 -3.80 -1.69
C LEU A 216 -17.28 -4.32 -1.38
N PHE A 217 -18.24 -3.41 -1.19
CA PHE A 217 -19.64 -3.76 -0.94
C PHE A 217 -20.23 -4.60 -2.09
N VAL A 218 -20.05 -4.16 -3.34
CA VAL A 218 -20.50 -4.91 -4.53
C VAL A 218 -19.81 -6.28 -4.61
N PHE A 219 -18.52 -6.36 -4.26
CA PHE A 219 -17.80 -7.62 -4.22
C PHE A 219 -18.35 -8.59 -3.16
N LEU A 220 -18.63 -8.09 -1.95
CA LEU A 220 -19.19 -8.88 -0.86
C LEU A 220 -20.61 -9.35 -1.17
N GLN A 221 -21.46 -8.48 -1.70
CA GLN A 221 -22.84 -8.80 -2.09
C GLN A 221 -22.89 -9.89 -3.18
N ARG A 222 -21.89 -9.96 -4.07
CA ARG A 222 -21.79 -11.05 -5.07
C ARG A 222 -21.39 -12.40 -4.48
N ARG A 223 -20.74 -12.43 -3.31
CA ARG A 223 -20.19 -13.63 -2.69
C ARG A 223 -21.09 -14.21 -1.60
N ILE A 224 -21.87 -13.36 -0.94
CA ILE A 224 -22.78 -13.74 0.12
C ILE A 224 -24.19 -13.47 -0.40
N PRO A 225 -24.90 -14.47 -0.98
CA PRO A 225 -26.32 -14.32 -1.25
C PRO A 225 -27.03 -14.12 0.08
N MET A 226 -27.66 -12.95 0.27
CA MET A 226 -28.62 -12.76 1.35
C MET A 226 -29.95 -13.43 0.99
#